data_AF-X1EVD7-F1
#
_entry.id   AF-X1EVD7-F1
#
_cell.length_a   1.000
_cell.length_b   1.000
_cell.length_c   1.000
_cell.angle_alpha   90.00
_cell.angle_beta   90.00
_cell.angle_gamma   90.00
#
_symmetry.space_group_name_H-M   'P 1'
#
loop_
_entity.id
_entity.type
_entity.pdbx_description
1 polymer ?
#
loop_
_entity_poly.entity_id
_entity_poly.type
_entity_poly.pdbx_seq_one_letter_code
_entity_poly.pdbx_strand_id
1 'polypeptide(L)'
;SRDLGELLRIKKKYPYIQICYNITKAKNPDLETFLELSSLEINRIKPDLISLSSERISSKFINKCHENQILALAWNFIDYENPKSIMKKLIDMNIDGILFDNHNNIEYIANLIKRR
;
A
#
# COMPACT_ATOMS: atom_id res chain seq x y z
N SER A 1 -5.36 -4.89 10.23
CA SER A 1 -4.84 -6.04 11.02
C SER A 1 -3.48 -6.45 10.44
N ARG A 2 -2.54 -6.93 11.25
CA ARG A 2 -1.21 -7.42 10.81
C ARG A 2 -1.23 -8.91 10.47
N ASP A 3 -2.24 -9.60 10.96
CA ASP A 3 -2.45 -11.02 10.75
C ASP A 3 -3.29 -11.20 9.49
N LEU A 4 -2.66 -11.78 8.47
CA LEU A 4 -3.33 -12.05 7.20
C LEU A 4 -4.44 -13.08 7.37
N GLY A 5 -4.26 -14.11 8.19
CA GLY A 5 -5.25 -15.15 8.43
C GLY A 5 -6.55 -14.58 8.99
N GLU A 6 -6.45 -13.63 9.92
CA GLU A 6 -7.62 -12.92 10.45
C GLU A 6 -8.33 -12.06 9.38
N LEU A 7 -7.58 -11.36 8.53
CA LEU A 7 -8.16 -10.60 7.42
C LEU A 7 -8.90 -11.52 6.44
N LEU A 8 -8.32 -12.68 6.11
CA LEU A 8 -8.95 -13.66 5.23
C LEU A 8 -10.21 -14.26 5.85
N ARG A 9 -10.22 -14.53 7.16
CA ARG A 9 -11.40 -14.98 7.89
C ARG A 9 -12.53 -13.95 7.82
N ILE A 10 -12.20 -12.67 8.03
CA ILE A 10 -13.17 -11.56 7.91
C ILE A 10 -13.71 -11.46 6.49
N LYS A 11 -12.84 -11.48 5.47
CA LYS A 11 -13.24 -11.40 4.05
C LYS A 11 -14.12 -12.59 3.65
N LYS A 12 -13.81 -13.80 4.13
CA LYS A 12 -14.65 -14.99 3.90
C LYS A 12 -16.05 -14.83 4.50
N LYS A 13 -16.17 -14.21 5.67
CA LYS A 13 -17.45 -13.95 6.33
C LYS A 13 -18.21 -12.77 5.71
N TYR A 14 -17.49 -11.76 5.24
CA TYR A 14 -18.03 -10.52 4.67
C TYR A 14 -17.30 -10.18 3.35
N PRO A 15 -17.67 -10.83 2.23
CA PRO A 15 -16.92 -10.72 0.96
C PRO A 15 -16.85 -9.31 0.38
N TYR A 16 -17.81 -8.45 0.72
CA TYR A 16 -17.90 -7.07 0.27
C TYR A 16 -16.95 -6.11 1.01
N ILE A 17 -16.42 -6.50 2.17
CA ILE A 17 -15.51 -5.64 2.93
C ILE A 17 -14.15 -5.64 2.23
N GLN A 18 -13.61 -4.45 1.95
CA GLN A 18 -12.24 -4.32 1.48
C GLN A 18 -11.25 -4.55 2.61
N ILE A 19 -10.21 -5.34 2.37
CA ILE A 19 -9.15 -5.62 3.33
C ILE A 19 -7.86 -4.93 2.90
N CYS A 20 -7.27 -4.16 3.83
CA CYS A 20 -5.94 -3.59 3.68
C CYS A 20 -4.95 -4.38 4.52
N TYR A 21 -3.98 -5.00 3.86
CA TYR A 21 -2.90 -5.74 4.51
C TYR A 21 -1.69 -4.83 4.76
N ASN A 22 -1.32 -4.63 6.02
CA ASN A 22 -0.13 -3.85 6.36
C ASN A 22 1.10 -4.74 6.36
N ILE A 23 1.81 -4.74 5.22
CA ILE A 23 2.95 -5.61 4.98
C ILE A 23 4.21 -5.18 5.72
N THR A 24 4.32 -3.91 6.14
CA THR A 24 5.45 -3.47 6.97
C THR A 24 5.50 -4.19 8.31
N LYS A 25 4.33 -4.43 8.91
CA LYS A 25 4.21 -5.05 10.23
C LYS A 25 3.81 -6.52 10.15
N ALA A 26 3.79 -7.08 8.94
CA ALA A 26 3.46 -8.46 8.68
C ALA A 26 4.60 -9.41 9.07
N LYS A 27 4.22 -10.65 9.40
CA LYS A 27 5.18 -11.75 9.56
C LYS A 27 5.19 -12.70 8.35
N ASN A 28 4.04 -12.90 7.70
CA ASN A 28 3.94 -13.79 6.54
C ASN A 28 2.69 -13.52 5.69
N PRO A 29 2.83 -13.19 4.39
CA PRO A 29 4.09 -12.82 3.73
C PRO A 29 4.55 -11.44 4.20
N ASP A 30 5.85 -11.28 4.46
CA ASP A 30 6.49 -9.96 4.53
C ASP A 30 6.74 -9.43 3.11
N LEU A 31 7.40 -8.27 2.99
CA LEU A 31 7.62 -7.60 1.70
C LEU A 31 8.46 -8.49 0.77
N GLU A 32 9.55 -9.03 1.29
CA GLU A 32 10.52 -9.85 0.57
C GLU A 32 9.83 -11.11 0.03
N THR A 33 9.11 -11.82 0.89
CA THR A 33 8.30 -13.00 0.51
C THR A 33 7.24 -12.62 -0.52
N PHE A 34 6.51 -11.51 -0.32
CA PHE A 34 5.46 -11.07 -1.24
C PHE A 34 5.97 -10.77 -2.65
N LEU A 35 7.15 -10.17 -2.77
CA LEU A 35 7.75 -9.88 -4.08
C LEU A 35 8.10 -11.14 -4.86
N GLU A 36 8.38 -12.24 -4.15
CA GLU A 36 8.72 -13.56 -4.71
C GLU A 36 7.50 -14.42 -5.04
N LEU A 37 6.35 -14.20 -4.38
CA LEU A 37 5.13 -14.96 -4.64
C LEU A 37 4.69 -14.86 -6.12
N SER A 38 4.20 -15.98 -6.65
CA SER A 38 3.52 -15.98 -7.95
C SER A 38 2.16 -15.28 -7.87
N SER A 39 1.64 -14.82 -9.01
CA SER A 39 0.30 -14.25 -9.09
C SER A 39 -0.79 -15.22 -8.63
N LEU A 40 -0.59 -16.54 -8.82
CA LEU A 40 -1.51 -17.55 -8.33
C LEU A 40 -1.57 -17.58 -6.80
N GLU A 41 -0.43 -17.45 -6.13
CA GLU A 41 -0.36 -17.39 -4.68
C GLU A 41 -0.95 -16.11 -4.13
N ILE A 42 -0.64 -14.96 -4.75
CA ILE A 42 -1.23 -13.67 -4.38
C ILE A 42 -2.75 -13.70 -4.53
N ASN A 43 -3.27 -14.31 -5.60
CA ASN A 43 -4.70 -14.44 -5.85
C ASN A 43 -5.41 -15.40 -4.85
N ARG A 44 -4.68 -16.24 -4.12
CA ARG A 44 -5.27 -17.01 -2.99
C ARG A 44 -5.44 -16.14 -1.75
N ILE A 45 -4.58 -15.14 -1.59
CA ILE A 45 -4.61 -14.19 -0.49
C ILE A 45 -5.63 -13.07 -0.78
N LYS A 46 -5.71 -12.56 -2.01
CA LYS A 46 -6.69 -11.55 -2.45
C LYS A 46 -6.86 -10.36 -1.49
N PRO A 47 -5.77 -9.69 -1.04
CA PRO A 47 -5.94 -8.41 -0.38
C PRO A 47 -6.43 -7.38 -1.40
N ASP A 48 -7.36 -6.51 -1.04
CA ASP A 48 -7.80 -5.44 -1.95
C ASP A 48 -6.75 -4.31 -1.98
N LEU A 49 -6.11 -4.06 -0.83
CA LEU A 49 -5.05 -3.07 -0.68
C LEU A 49 -3.87 -3.65 0.11
N ILE A 50 -2.66 -3.20 -0.21
CA ILE A 50 -1.46 -3.44 0.61
C ILE A 50 -0.85 -2.10 0.98
N SER A 51 -0.68 -1.86 2.28
CA SER A 51 0.00 -0.68 2.79
C SER A 51 1.44 -1.00 3.20
N LEU A 52 2.40 -0.26 2.68
CA LEU A 52 3.82 -0.34 3.03
C LEU A 52 4.29 1.03 3.54
N SER A 53 5.21 1.01 4.50
CA SER A 53 5.83 2.22 5.04
C SER A 53 6.70 2.86 3.95
N SER A 54 6.63 4.18 3.83
CA SER A 54 7.13 4.93 2.69
C SER A 54 8.63 4.75 2.45
N GLU A 55 9.41 4.45 3.49
CA GLU A 55 10.84 4.19 3.38
C GLU A 55 11.18 2.87 2.67
N ARG A 56 10.22 1.95 2.56
CA ARG A 56 10.41 0.63 1.91
C ARG A 56 9.76 0.55 0.52
N ILE A 57 9.08 1.61 0.06
CA ILE A 57 8.36 1.57 -1.21
C ILE A 57 9.31 1.66 -2.39
N SER A 58 9.07 0.79 -3.37
CA SER A 58 9.79 0.73 -4.63
C SER A 58 8.81 0.57 -5.80
N SER A 59 9.25 0.90 -7.02
CA SER A 59 8.46 0.63 -8.23
C SER A 59 8.18 -0.86 -8.39
N LYS A 60 9.12 -1.73 -7.96
CA LYS A 60 8.92 -3.19 -7.97
C LYS A 60 7.71 -3.60 -7.13
N PHE A 61 7.55 -3.02 -5.94
CA PHE A 61 6.40 -3.27 -5.08
C PHE A 61 5.09 -2.76 -5.71
N ILE A 62 5.09 -1.52 -6.22
CA ILE A 62 3.90 -0.91 -6.84
C ILE A 62 3.45 -1.75 -8.05
N ASN A 63 4.38 -2.05 -8.97
CA ASN A 63 4.10 -2.86 -10.15
C ASN A 63 3.58 -4.25 -9.78
N LYS A 64 4.19 -4.90 -8.78
CA LYS A 64 3.72 -6.21 -8.28
C LYS A 64 2.28 -6.14 -7.76
N CYS A 65 1.91 -5.06 -7.07
CA CYS A 65 0.52 -4.86 -6.64
C CYS A 65 -0.42 -4.68 -7.84
N HIS A 66 -0.07 -3.79 -8.77
CA HIS A 66 -0.88 -3.48 -9.96
C HIS A 66 -1.08 -4.68 -10.89
N GLU A 67 -0.04 -5.46 -11.15
CA GLU A 67 -0.09 -6.71 -11.92
C GLU A 67 -1.09 -7.72 -11.32
N ASN A 68 -1.36 -7.62 -10.02
CA ASN A 68 -2.27 -8.49 -9.28
C ASN A 68 -3.57 -7.80 -8.89
N GLN A 69 -3.88 -6.63 -9.47
CA GLN A 69 -5.10 -5.85 -9.21
C GLN A 69 -5.25 -5.42 -7.73
N ILE A 70 -4.14 -5.15 -7.07
CA ILE A 70 -4.07 -4.70 -5.67
C ILE A 70 -3.70 -3.23 -5.66
N LEU A 71 -4.38 -2.44 -4.82
CA LEU A 71 -4.01 -1.04 -4.60
C LEU A 71 -2.81 -0.94 -3.63
N ALA A 72 -1.76 -0.25 -4.07
CA ALA A 72 -0.56 0.02 -3.28
C ALA A 72 -0.71 1.33 -2.49
N LEU A 73 -0.57 1.27 -1.17
CA LEU A 73 -0.65 2.42 -0.27
C LEU A 73 0.67 2.68 0.45
N ALA A 74 0.99 3.97 0.65
CA ALA A 74 2.10 4.42 1.48
C ALA A 74 1.65 5.01 2.81
N TRP A 75 2.45 4.84 3.87
CA TRP A 75 2.28 5.53 5.16
C TRP A 75 3.64 5.90 5.76
N ASN A 76 3.65 6.55 6.95
CA ASN A 76 4.85 6.90 7.73
C ASN A 76 5.67 8.09 7.20
N PHE A 77 5.02 9.24 7.00
CA PHE A 77 5.71 10.43 6.49
C PHE A 77 6.24 11.38 7.58
N ILE A 78 5.96 11.10 8.86
CA ILE A 78 6.16 12.05 9.97
C ILE A 78 7.64 12.40 10.22
N ASP A 79 8.55 11.44 9.99
CA ASP A 79 9.98 11.60 10.30
C ASP A 79 10.81 12.14 9.13
N TYR A 80 10.20 12.39 7.96
CA TYR A 80 10.93 12.98 6.85
C TYR A 80 11.13 14.48 7.08
N GLU A 81 12.33 14.97 6.79
CA GLU A 81 12.62 16.41 6.72
C GLU A 81 11.74 17.10 5.66
N ASN A 82 11.49 16.42 4.54
CA ASN A 82 10.66 16.93 3.45
C ASN A 82 9.61 15.90 2.98
N PRO A 83 8.53 15.70 3.74
CA PRO A 83 7.52 14.68 3.45
C PRO A 83 6.80 14.92 2.12
N LYS A 84 6.60 16.20 1.75
CA LYS A 84 5.95 16.62 0.49
C LYS A 84 6.73 16.17 -0.75
N SER A 85 8.07 16.21 -0.69
CA SER A 85 8.93 15.72 -1.76
C SER A 85 8.80 14.20 -1.94
N ILE A 86 8.79 13.45 -0.83
CA ILE A 86 8.60 12.00 -0.85
C ILE A 86 7.22 11.63 -1.41
N MET A 87 6.16 12.29 -0.94
CA MET A 87 4.79 12.07 -1.46
C MET A 87 4.71 12.32 -2.97
N LYS A 88 5.31 13.42 -3.47
CA LYS A 88 5.35 13.70 -4.91
C LYS A 88 6.05 12.57 -5.67
N LYS A 89 7.21 12.11 -5.20
CA LYS A 89 7.95 11.00 -5.83
C LYS A 89 7.09 9.74 -5.91
N LEU A 90 6.38 9.40 -4.84
CA LEU A 90 5.51 8.22 -4.81
C LEU A 90 4.31 8.37 -5.75
N ILE A 91 3.71 9.56 -5.83
CA ILE A 91 2.67 9.87 -6.82
C ILE A 91 3.22 9.68 -8.22
N ASP A 92 4.39 10.24 -8.54
CA ASP A 92 5.05 10.10 -9.84
C ASP A 92 5.33 8.63 -10.20
N MET A 93 5.54 7.76 -9.20
CA MET A 93 5.68 6.31 -9.34
C MET A 93 4.35 5.55 -9.48
N ASN A 94 3.22 6.25 -9.63
CA ASN A 94 1.87 5.70 -9.73
C ASN A 94 1.39 4.94 -8.49
N ILE A 95 1.76 5.38 -7.29
CA ILE A 95 1.12 4.82 -6.09
C ILE A 95 -0.38 5.16 -6.05
N ASP A 96 -1.21 4.26 -5.52
CA ASP A 96 -2.67 4.43 -5.49
C ASP A 96 -3.14 5.29 -4.32
N GLY A 97 -2.38 5.36 -3.23
CA GLY A 97 -2.76 6.18 -2.09
C GLY A 97 -1.64 6.47 -1.11
N ILE A 98 -1.83 7.58 -0.40
CA ILE A 98 -0.91 8.11 0.61
C ILE A 98 -1.70 8.33 1.90
N LEU A 99 -1.24 7.70 2.98
CA LEU A 99 -1.75 7.85 4.33
C LEU A 99 -0.81 8.81 5.08
N PHE A 100 -1.30 10.00 5.41
CA PHE A 100 -0.50 11.07 5.99
C PHE A 100 -1.18 11.67 7.22
N ASP A 101 -0.38 12.07 8.22
CA ASP A 101 -0.88 12.51 9.52
C ASP A 101 -1.26 14.00 9.54
N ASN A 102 -0.58 14.83 8.74
CA ASN A 102 -0.83 16.27 8.70
C ASN A 102 -1.85 16.64 7.63
N HIS A 103 -3.10 16.90 8.04
CA HIS A 103 -4.20 17.28 7.14
C HIS A 103 -3.91 18.53 6.28
N ASN A 104 -2.99 19.42 6.70
CA ASN A 104 -2.56 20.56 5.88
C ASN A 104 -1.89 20.15 4.56
N ASN A 105 -1.51 18.88 4.40
CA ASN A 105 -0.99 18.35 3.14
C ASN A 105 -2.08 18.04 2.10
N ILE A 106 -3.38 18.04 2.46
CA ILE A 106 -4.48 17.70 1.55
C ILE A 106 -4.44 18.59 0.29
N GLU A 107 -4.35 19.91 0.44
CA GLU A 107 -4.37 20.83 -0.69
C GLU A 107 -3.18 20.60 -1.63
N TYR A 108 -1.98 20.43 -1.05
CA TYR A 108 -0.77 20.12 -1.81
C TYR A 108 -0.92 18.83 -2.63
N ILE A 109 -1.38 17.75 -1.99
CA ILE A 109 -1.58 16.44 -2.65
C ILE A 109 -2.65 16.54 -3.74
N ALA A 110 -3.78 17.19 -3.46
CA ALA A 110 -4.85 17.38 -4.44
C ALA A 110 -4.37 18.16 -5.68
N ASN A 111 -3.55 19.19 -5.47
CA ASN A 111 -2.96 19.95 -6.57
C ASN A 111 -1.95 19.14 -7.40
N LEU A 112 -1.21 18.22 -6.79
CA LEU A 112 -0.34 17.30 -7.53
C LEU A 112 -1.16 16.35 -8.40
N ILE A 113 -2.25 15.79 -7.87
CA ILE A 113 -3.09 14.83 -8.59
C ILE A 113 -3.78 15.50 -9.79
N LYS A 114 -4.31 16.73 -9.64
CA LYS A 114 -4.97 17.48 -10.72
C LYS A 114 -4.08 17.82 -11.91
N ARG A 115 -2.76 17.77 -11.73
CA ARG A 115 -1.76 18.11 -12.77
C ARG A 115 -1.33 16.90 -13.60
N ARG A 116 -1.83 15.71 -13.29
CA ARG A 116 -1.63 14.47 -14.05
C ARG A 116 -2.73 14.31 -15.08
#